data_AF-A0A318AF14-F1
#
_entry.id   AF-A0A318AF14-F1
#
_cell.length_a   1.000
_cell.length_b   1.000
_cell.length_c   1.000
_cell.angle_alpha   90.00
_cell.angle_beta   90.00
_cell.angle_gamma   90.00
#
_symmetry.space_group_name_H-M   'P 1'
#
loop_
_entity.id
_entity.type
_entity.pdbx_description
1 polymer ?
#
loop_
_entity_poly.entity_id
_entity_poly.type
_entity_poly.pdbx_seq_one_letter_code
_entity_poly.pdbx_strand_id
1 'polypeptide(L)'
;MVIGTLIGMSLAYIRHTKEFRFASLIDACVWILLVSPSFIIAQGWVMFASPSGVALNTFGIDVSQLVFSTGGIIAVMALTNFPLSYLATSAALNWNTSSLWEAAASLGVSPWTVFWTLRLPLLAPAVISGALLVFVETLGDFGLPAAISSQYNFPTLPYSIYASVRQSPVNFALGGVLSLYLVIIVAIAIFIYLRILRSSSFSFLSGSSVQNTKRQSRISGLYSLISIVAFIVTLGIPIGSSLQVSLSERLADGFTISNLTLAHYEQALEMGSNLMNGIRNSVIIAVVVALLTTLLGLMMAISMTFTNFAGNKLLDLAGTVSLAVPGIVLAVGYIFVWNQPALNTINLDLYGTPVLLVFSGVAAALPIAVRLQMGALGQVSEYLVTAASVTGVGFFRRIRSILLPLVGPAVISAFAAVLAASVFDLAGATMLAPPSFDTLPVEILAEYEKGEYGYATAGAMISMVLMIILVAFSQIVGKRLMRQK
;
A
#
# COMPACT_ATOMS: atom_id res chain seq x y z
N MET A 1 3.03 -11.37 -9.04
CA MET A 1 3.13 -12.44 -8.01
C MET A 1 4.49 -13.14 -8.01
N VAL A 2 4.77 -14.05 -8.97
CA VAL A 2 5.93 -14.97 -8.89
C VAL A 2 7.26 -14.23 -8.74
N ILE A 3 7.57 -13.30 -9.67
CA ILE A 3 8.84 -12.56 -9.65
C ILE A 3 8.98 -11.73 -8.37
N GLY A 4 7.95 -10.98 -7.98
CA GLY A 4 7.98 -10.19 -6.73
C GLY A 4 8.16 -11.06 -5.48
N THR A 5 7.59 -12.27 -5.46
CA THR A 5 7.78 -13.22 -4.37
C THR A 5 9.22 -13.71 -4.30
N LEU A 6 9.79 -14.09 -5.44
CA LEU A 6 11.18 -14.55 -5.52
C LEU A 6 12.16 -13.44 -5.09
N ILE A 7 11.95 -12.20 -5.54
CA ILE A 7 12.75 -11.05 -5.13
C ILE A 7 12.62 -10.82 -3.61
N GLY A 8 11.39 -10.71 -3.10
CA GLY A 8 11.15 -10.44 -1.69
C GLY A 8 11.69 -11.53 -0.76
N MET A 9 11.46 -12.79 -1.10
CA MET A 9 12.00 -13.94 -0.37
C MET A 9 13.53 -13.94 -0.38
N SER A 10 14.16 -13.70 -1.54
CA SER A 10 15.62 -13.72 -1.67
C SER A 10 16.28 -12.59 -0.89
N LEU A 11 15.74 -11.37 -0.97
CA LEU A 11 16.25 -10.22 -0.22
C LEU A 11 16.05 -10.39 1.29
N ALA A 12 14.90 -10.91 1.73
CA ALA A 12 14.65 -11.23 3.14
C ALA A 12 15.63 -12.27 3.66
N TYR A 13 15.85 -13.33 2.88
CA TYR A 13 16.81 -14.37 3.23
C TYR A 13 18.23 -13.83 3.39
N ILE A 14 18.72 -13.04 2.43
CA ILE A 14 20.05 -12.42 2.50
C ILE A 14 20.13 -11.50 3.72
N ARG A 15 19.13 -10.64 3.92
CA ARG A 15 19.11 -9.63 4.98
C ARG A 15 19.06 -10.21 6.40
N HIS A 16 18.42 -11.37 6.60
CA HIS A 16 18.33 -12.02 7.91
C HIS A 16 19.45 -13.03 8.17
N THR A 17 20.10 -13.58 7.14
CA THR A 17 21.14 -14.63 7.34
C THR A 17 22.57 -14.13 7.23
N LYS A 18 22.82 -12.99 6.57
CA LYS A 18 24.18 -12.49 6.28
C LYS A 18 24.44 -11.13 6.91
N GLU A 19 25.69 -10.93 7.35
CA GLU A 19 26.22 -9.60 7.65
C GLU A 19 26.96 -9.04 6.45
N PHE A 20 26.62 -7.82 6.06
CA PHE A 20 27.25 -7.09 4.96
C PHE A 20 26.98 -5.59 5.09
N ARG A 21 27.79 -4.79 4.40
CA ARG A 21 27.67 -3.33 4.39
C ARG A 21 26.42 -2.93 3.59
N PHE A 22 25.73 -1.87 4.01
CA PHE A 22 24.50 -1.37 3.36
C PHE A 22 23.30 -2.33 3.41
N ALA A 23 23.27 -3.28 4.35
CA ALA A 23 22.10 -4.14 4.56
C ALA A 23 20.82 -3.35 4.91
N SER A 24 20.96 -2.18 5.52
CA SER A 24 19.84 -1.27 5.84
C SER A 24 19.17 -0.67 4.62
N LEU A 25 19.82 -0.64 3.44
CA LEU A 25 19.20 -0.14 2.22
C LEU A 25 18.03 -1.03 1.77
N ILE A 26 18.10 -2.34 2.03
CA ILE A 26 16.98 -3.26 1.75
C ILE A 26 15.77 -2.88 2.62
N ASP A 27 16.00 -2.66 3.92
CA ASP A 27 14.93 -2.28 4.83
C ASP A 27 14.34 -0.91 4.46
N ALA A 28 15.19 0.07 4.13
CA ALA A 28 14.76 1.38 3.67
C ALA A 28 13.94 1.28 2.37
N CYS A 29 14.39 0.45 1.42
CA CYS A 29 13.69 0.22 0.17
C CYS A 29 12.28 -0.32 0.39
N VAL A 30 12.16 -1.37 1.21
CA VAL A 30 10.88 -1.99 1.59
C VAL A 30 9.94 -0.98 2.23
N TRP A 31 10.41 -0.19 3.20
CA TRP A 31 9.55 0.77 3.90
C TRP A 31 9.13 1.94 3.03
N ILE A 32 10.03 2.50 2.22
CA ILE A 32 9.70 3.62 1.32
C ILE A 32 8.68 3.16 0.28
N LEU A 33 8.85 1.97 -0.32
CA LEU A 33 7.89 1.44 -1.30
C LEU A 33 6.51 1.21 -0.72
N LEU A 34 6.41 0.67 0.49
CA LEU A 34 5.11 0.44 1.14
C LEU A 34 4.35 1.74 1.44
N VAL A 35 5.07 2.85 1.57
CA VAL A 35 4.48 4.18 1.81
C VAL A 35 4.24 4.92 0.51
N SER A 36 4.99 4.62 -0.55
CA SER A 36 4.93 5.34 -1.81
C SER A 36 3.78 4.84 -2.67
N PRO A 37 2.91 5.72 -3.19
CA PRO A 37 1.90 5.33 -4.17
C PRO A 37 2.53 4.66 -5.38
N SER A 38 1.94 3.53 -5.82
CA SER A 38 2.40 2.78 -6.99
C SER A 38 2.45 3.65 -8.25
N PHE A 39 1.50 4.59 -8.39
CA PHE A 39 1.44 5.57 -9.46
C PHE A 39 2.72 6.42 -9.56
N ILE A 40 3.24 6.92 -8.44
CA ILE A 40 4.43 7.81 -8.42
C ILE A 40 5.68 7.02 -8.81
N ILE A 41 5.82 5.79 -8.30
CA ILE A 41 6.93 4.91 -8.66
C ILE A 41 6.87 4.56 -10.16
N ALA A 42 5.68 4.26 -10.67
CA ALA A 42 5.46 3.95 -12.08
C ALA A 42 5.76 5.15 -12.97
N GLN A 43 5.28 6.35 -12.60
CA GLN A 43 5.56 7.59 -13.32
C GLN A 43 7.07 7.86 -13.42
N GLY A 44 7.82 7.64 -12.33
CA GLY A 44 9.28 7.75 -12.35
C GLY A 44 9.95 6.82 -13.36
N TRP A 45 9.48 5.56 -13.47
CA TRP A 45 9.94 4.62 -14.50
C TRP A 45 9.57 5.06 -15.91
N VAL A 46 8.39 5.61 -16.11
CA VAL A 46 7.97 6.15 -17.41
C VAL A 46 8.83 7.35 -17.80
N MET A 47 9.09 8.28 -16.88
CA MET A 47 9.98 9.42 -17.11
C MET A 47 11.43 9.00 -17.38
N PHE A 48 11.88 7.89 -16.78
CA PHE A 48 13.17 7.32 -17.07
C PHE A 48 13.25 6.79 -18.52
N ALA A 49 12.26 5.98 -18.91
CA ALA A 49 12.32 5.19 -20.14
C ALA A 49 11.68 5.83 -21.37
N SER A 50 10.99 6.96 -21.22
CA SER A 50 10.36 7.66 -22.34
C SER A 50 11.36 7.99 -23.47
N PRO A 51 10.91 8.12 -24.73
CA PRO A 51 11.80 8.42 -25.88
C PRO A 51 12.61 9.72 -25.78
N SER A 52 12.27 10.62 -24.85
CA SER A 52 13.08 11.78 -24.47
C SER A 52 13.27 11.82 -22.95
N GLY A 53 13.27 10.66 -22.31
CA GLY A 53 13.34 10.49 -20.87
C GLY A 53 14.76 10.62 -20.32
N VAL A 54 14.86 10.46 -19.00
CA VAL A 54 16.11 10.62 -18.26
C VAL A 54 17.20 9.65 -18.73
N ALA A 55 16.84 8.41 -19.09
CA ALA A 55 17.80 7.41 -19.56
C ALA A 55 18.53 7.85 -20.83
N LEU A 56 17.78 8.35 -21.82
CA LEU A 56 18.35 8.78 -23.09
C LEU A 56 19.12 10.10 -22.93
N ASN A 57 18.53 11.10 -22.26
CA ASN A 57 19.13 12.43 -22.21
C ASN A 57 20.33 12.54 -21.26
N THR A 58 20.37 11.70 -20.22
CA THR A 58 21.44 11.76 -19.20
C THR A 58 22.52 10.70 -19.44
N PHE A 59 22.12 9.51 -19.90
CA PHE A 59 23.03 8.37 -20.06
C PHE A 59 23.25 7.96 -21.52
N GLY A 60 22.46 8.49 -22.47
CA GLY A 60 22.54 8.10 -23.88
C GLY A 60 22.02 6.69 -24.17
N ILE A 61 21.20 6.12 -23.28
CA ILE A 61 20.71 4.74 -23.37
C ILE A 61 19.20 4.75 -23.62
N ASP A 62 18.77 4.14 -24.73
CA ASP A 62 17.35 3.88 -24.97
C ASP A 62 16.92 2.60 -24.25
N VAL A 63 16.02 2.76 -23.27
CA VAL A 63 15.43 1.66 -22.49
C VAL A 63 13.91 1.60 -22.66
N SER A 64 13.37 2.28 -23.66
CA SER A 64 11.92 2.38 -23.91
C SER A 64 11.27 1.01 -24.03
N GLN A 65 11.83 0.12 -24.85
CA GLN A 65 11.31 -1.24 -25.03
C GLN A 65 11.42 -2.11 -23.75
N LEU A 66 12.34 -1.79 -22.85
CA LEU A 66 12.50 -2.52 -21.60
C LEU A 66 11.35 -2.23 -20.64
N VAL A 67 10.85 -0.99 -20.60
CA VAL A 67 9.77 -0.57 -19.69
C VAL A 67 8.39 -0.64 -20.37
N PHE A 68 8.25 -0.15 -21.61
CA PHE A 68 7.01 -0.17 -22.39
C PHE A 68 6.81 -1.49 -23.13
N SER A 69 6.92 -2.58 -22.38
CA SER A 69 6.61 -3.93 -22.84
C SER A 69 5.90 -4.71 -21.74
N THR A 70 5.23 -5.79 -22.08
CA THR A 70 4.61 -6.68 -21.10
C THR A 70 5.61 -7.15 -20.04
N GLY A 71 6.85 -7.45 -20.45
CA GLY A 71 7.93 -7.82 -19.53
C GLY A 71 8.33 -6.69 -18.58
N GLY A 72 8.44 -5.46 -19.11
CA GLY A 72 8.72 -4.26 -18.33
C GLY A 72 7.69 -3.97 -17.25
N ILE A 73 6.41 -4.03 -17.61
CA ILE A 73 5.30 -3.83 -16.65
C ILE A 73 5.34 -4.90 -15.57
N ILE A 74 5.51 -6.18 -15.93
CA ILE A 74 5.65 -7.27 -14.96
C ILE A 74 6.83 -7.01 -14.01
N ALA A 75 7.95 -6.50 -14.53
CA ALA A 75 9.13 -6.17 -13.72
C ALA A 75 8.85 -5.00 -12.77
N VAL A 76 8.29 -3.88 -13.24
CA VAL A 76 7.97 -2.71 -12.41
C VAL A 76 6.94 -3.06 -11.34
N MET A 77 5.90 -3.84 -11.67
CA MET A 77 4.94 -4.35 -10.68
C MET A 77 5.61 -5.27 -9.65
N ALA A 78 6.53 -6.14 -10.07
CA ALA A 78 7.27 -7.00 -9.16
C ALA A 78 8.20 -6.19 -8.22
N LEU A 79 8.87 -5.16 -8.75
CA LEU A 79 9.73 -4.27 -7.98
C LEU A 79 8.93 -3.41 -6.99
N THR A 80 7.70 -3.06 -7.33
CA THR A 80 6.83 -2.26 -6.43
C THR A 80 6.23 -3.14 -5.32
N ASN A 81 5.82 -4.37 -5.63
CA ASN A 81 5.06 -5.22 -4.71
C ASN A 81 5.90 -6.26 -3.94
N PHE A 82 7.18 -6.49 -4.26
CA PHE A 82 8.03 -7.42 -3.48
C PHE A 82 8.09 -7.16 -1.96
N PRO A 83 7.95 -5.91 -1.44
CA PRO A 83 7.98 -5.64 0.00
C PRO A 83 7.00 -6.48 0.82
N LEU A 84 5.83 -6.81 0.28
CA LEU A 84 4.84 -7.66 0.95
C LEU A 84 5.38 -9.08 1.18
N SER A 85 6.01 -9.67 0.17
CA SER A 85 6.67 -10.97 0.29
C SER A 85 7.91 -10.91 1.18
N TYR A 86 8.66 -9.81 1.12
CA TYR A 86 9.81 -9.59 1.99
C TYR A 86 9.38 -9.61 3.46
N LEU A 87 8.35 -8.83 3.85
CA LEU A 87 7.88 -8.75 5.22
C LEU A 87 7.34 -10.09 5.73
N ALA A 88 6.56 -10.81 4.91
CA ALA A 88 6.05 -12.14 5.27
C ALA A 88 7.20 -13.13 5.52
N THR A 89 8.20 -13.14 4.64
CA THR A 89 9.38 -14.01 4.77
C THR A 89 10.25 -13.61 5.96
N SER A 90 10.49 -12.31 6.16
CA SER A 90 11.24 -11.76 7.29
C SER A 90 10.60 -12.08 8.63
N ALA A 91 9.27 -12.02 8.72
CA ALA A 91 8.54 -12.43 9.92
C ALA A 91 8.81 -13.89 10.26
N ALA A 92 8.76 -14.80 9.28
CA ALA A 92 9.08 -16.21 9.51
C ALA A 92 10.56 -16.44 9.83
N LEU A 93 11.48 -15.70 9.20
CA LEU A 93 12.92 -15.81 9.45
C LEU A 93 13.35 -15.30 10.84
N ASN A 94 12.58 -14.37 11.42
CA ASN A 94 12.79 -13.90 12.79
C ASN A 94 12.37 -14.94 13.85
N TRP A 95 11.49 -15.86 13.48
CA TRP A 95 10.92 -16.86 14.39
C TRP A 95 11.61 -18.20 14.18
N ASN A 96 12.59 -18.49 15.05
CA ASN A 96 13.06 -19.80 15.48
C ASN A 96 13.52 -20.82 14.41
N THR A 97 14.82 -21.18 14.38
CA THR A 97 15.37 -22.46 13.84
C THR A 97 16.92 -22.51 13.77
N SER A 98 17.67 -21.52 14.29
CA SER A 98 19.16 -21.55 14.21
C SER A 98 19.75 -22.88 14.68
N SER A 99 19.18 -23.48 15.72
CA SER A 99 19.55 -24.79 16.25
C SER A 99 19.39 -25.94 15.25
N LEU A 100 18.32 -25.97 14.44
CA LEU A 100 18.12 -27.01 13.42
C LEU A 100 19.12 -26.88 12.26
N TRP A 101 19.48 -25.65 11.90
CA TRP A 101 20.47 -25.38 10.85
C TRP A 101 21.88 -25.72 11.29
N GLU A 102 22.21 -25.40 12.54
CA GLU A 102 23.49 -25.71 13.15
C GLU A 102 23.65 -27.20 13.37
N ALA A 103 22.60 -27.89 13.84
CA ALA A 103 22.61 -29.35 13.95
C ALA A 103 22.83 -30.04 12.60
N ALA A 104 22.11 -29.62 11.55
CA ALA A 104 22.31 -30.18 10.21
C ALA A 104 23.72 -29.89 9.65
N ALA A 105 24.26 -28.69 9.91
CA ALA A 105 25.62 -28.34 9.51
C ALA A 105 26.68 -29.16 10.29
N SER A 106 26.47 -29.41 11.58
CA SER A 106 27.33 -30.28 12.40
C SER A 106 27.33 -31.74 11.95
N LEU A 107 26.23 -32.19 11.34
CA LEU A 107 26.12 -33.50 10.69
C LEU A 107 26.73 -33.55 9.27
N GLY A 108 27.39 -32.47 8.82
CA GLY A 108 28.03 -32.40 7.50
C GLY A 108 27.06 -32.23 6.33
N VAL A 109 25.79 -31.93 6.59
CA VAL A 109 24.79 -31.72 5.53
C VAL A 109 25.11 -30.43 4.76
N SER A 110 25.11 -30.52 3.43
CA SER A 110 25.43 -29.37 2.58
C SER A 110 24.42 -28.21 2.76
N PRO A 111 24.84 -26.94 2.65
CA PRO A 111 23.94 -25.78 2.76
C PRO A 111 22.77 -25.82 1.76
N TRP A 112 22.96 -26.42 0.59
CA TRP A 112 21.94 -26.58 -0.44
C TRP A 112 20.86 -27.59 -0.01
N THR A 113 21.28 -28.74 0.52
CA THR A 113 20.36 -29.75 1.06
C THR A 113 19.58 -29.20 2.25
N VAL A 114 20.23 -28.46 3.16
CA VAL A 114 19.57 -27.78 4.29
C VAL A 114 18.54 -26.78 3.79
N PHE A 115 18.86 -26.02 2.74
CA PHE A 115 17.94 -25.03 2.18
C PHE A 115 16.66 -25.68 1.63
N TRP A 116 16.78 -26.64 0.71
CA TRP A 116 15.62 -27.22 0.03
C TRP A 116 14.82 -28.20 0.88
N THR A 117 15.48 -28.94 1.77
CA THR A 117 14.82 -30.04 2.51
C THR A 117 14.25 -29.57 3.84
N LEU A 118 14.82 -28.52 4.44
CA LEU A 118 14.43 -28.07 5.76
C LEU A 118 13.99 -26.60 5.77
N ARG A 119 14.81 -25.66 5.29
CA ARG A 119 14.47 -24.22 5.37
C ARG A 119 13.28 -23.86 4.51
N LEU A 120 13.30 -24.22 3.23
CA LEU A 120 12.26 -23.83 2.29
C LEU A 120 10.89 -24.41 2.68
N PRO A 121 10.75 -25.70 3.08
CA PRO A 121 9.47 -26.22 3.56
C PRO A 121 8.97 -25.52 4.84
N LEU A 122 9.87 -25.14 5.75
CA LEU A 122 9.49 -24.38 6.95
C LEU A 122 9.11 -22.93 6.63
N LEU A 123 9.73 -22.31 5.63
CA LEU A 123 9.39 -20.96 5.16
C LEU A 123 8.20 -20.94 4.20
N ALA A 124 7.86 -22.07 3.58
CA ALA A 124 6.86 -22.16 2.52
C ALA A 124 5.50 -21.55 2.92
N PRO A 125 4.95 -21.77 4.13
CA PRO A 125 3.68 -21.13 4.51
C PRO A 125 3.76 -19.60 4.49
N ALA A 126 4.88 -19.03 4.95
CA ALA A 126 5.09 -17.59 4.97
C ALA A 126 5.35 -17.03 3.58
N VAL A 127 6.13 -17.73 2.75
CA VAL A 127 6.39 -17.35 1.35
C VAL A 127 5.11 -17.42 0.52
N ILE A 128 4.28 -18.45 0.69
CA ILE A 128 2.98 -18.58 0.02
C ILE A 128 2.02 -17.48 0.47
N SER A 129 1.99 -17.17 1.77
CA SER A 129 1.21 -16.05 2.30
C SER A 129 1.67 -14.72 1.70
N GLY A 130 2.99 -14.49 1.63
CA GLY A 130 3.58 -13.32 0.98
C GLY A 130 3.25 -13.25 -0.51
N ALA A 131 3.33 -14.37 -1.23
CA ALA A 131 2.99 -14.45 -2.65
C ALA A 131 1.53 -14.06 -2.90
N LEU A 132 0.63 -14.51 -2.04
CA LEU A 132 -0.79 -14.22 -2.16
C LEU A 132 -1.10 -12.75 -1.85
N LEU A 133 -0.42 -12.15 -0.87
CA LEU A 133 -0.47 -10.71 -0.64
C LEU A 133 0.00 -9.92 -1.87
N VAL A 134 1.14 -10.29 -2.46
CA VAL A 134 1.63 -9.70 -3.72
C VAL A 134 0.59 -9.85 -4.83
N PHE A 135 -0.09 -11.00 -4.93
CA PHE A 135 -1.09 -11.26 -5.96
C PHE A 135 -2.32 -10.37 -5.82
N VAL A 136 -2.89 -10.30 -4.61
CA VAL A 136 -4.07 -9.46 -4.33
C VAL A 136 -3.74 -7.99 -4.59
N GLU A 137 -2.58 -7.51 -4.13
CA GLU A 137 -2.15 -6.13 -4.36
C GLU A 137 -1.96 -5.83 -5.85
N THR A 138 -1.23 -6.70 -6.57
CA THR A 138 -0.97 -6.52 -8.01
C THR A 138 -2.27 -6.56 -8.84
N LEU A 139 -3.25 -7.37 -8.45
CA LEU A 139 -4.55 -7.45 -9.15
C LEU A 139 -5.42 -6.22 -8.94
N GLY A 140 -5.35 -5.61 -7.75
CA GLY A 140 -6.13 -4.43 -7.40
C GLY A 140 -5.48 -3.10 -7.78
N ASP A 141 -4.19 -3.12 -8.14
CA ASP A 141 -3.43 -1.91 -8.44
C ASP A 141 -3.92 -1.22 -9.71
N PHE A 142 -4.53 -0.05 -9.51
CA PHE A 142 -4.92 0.85 -10.58
C PHE A 142 -3.82 1.87 -10.93
N GLY A 143 -3.03 2.29 -9.94
CA GLY A 143 -2.13 3.43 -10.08
C GLY A 143 -0.97 3.16 -11.02
N LEU A 144 -0.31 2.01 -10.89
CA LEU A 144 0.80 1.68 -11.78
C LEU A 144 0.36 1.52 -13.24
N PRO A 145 -0.70 0.75 -13.57
CA PRO A 145 -1.20 0.69 -14.94
C PRO A 145 -1.62 2.06 -15.49
N ALA A 146 -2.30 2.89 -14.69
CA ALA A 146 -2.73 4.23 -15.12
C ALA A 146 -1.56 5.17 -15.48
N ALA A 147 -0.43 5.06 -14.76
CA ALA A 147 0.77 5.86 -15.07
C ALA A 147 1.45 5.43 -16.39
N ILE A 148 1.44 4.13 -16.69
CA ILE A 148 2.08 3.58 -17.90
C ILE A 148 1.17 3.69 -19.13
N SER A 149 -0.14 3.60 -18.93
CA SER A 149 -1.13 3.56 -20.01
C SER A 149 -1.20 4.82 -20.86
N SER A 150 -0.75 5.97 -20.35
CA SER A 150 -0.65 7.21 -21.12
C SER A 150 0.34 7.10 -22.28
N GLN A 151 1.39 6.29 -22.13
CA GLN A 151 2.40 6.06 -23.16
C GLN A 151 2.25 4.70 -23.86
N TYR A 152 1.69 3.71 -23.17
CA TYR A 152 1.57 2.34 -23.68
C TYR A 152 0.26 1.70 -23.24
N ASN A 153 -0.69 1.57 -24.15
CA ASN A 153 -1.99 1.00 -23.84
C ASN A 153 -1.88 -0.47 -23.42
N PHE A 154 -1.99 -0.72 -22.11
CA PHE A 154 -1.93 -2.06 -21.55
C PHE A 154 -3.24 -2.40 -20.83
N PRO A 155 -3.99 -3.40 -21.30
CA PRO A 155 -5.34 -3.68 -20.80
C PRO A 155 -5.30 -4.51 -19.51
N THR A 156 -4.78 -3.94 -18.42
CA THR A 156 -5.02 -4.53 -17.09
C THR A 156 -6.51 -4.46 -16.74
N LEU A 157 -7.00 -5.38 -15.91
CA LEU A 157 -8.40 -5.35 -15.47
C LEU A 157 -8.76 -4.02 -14.76
N PRO A 158 -7.98 -3.52 -13.77
CA PRO A 158 -8.27 -2.22 -13.15
C PRO A 158 -8.32 -1.06 -14.13
N TYR A 159 -7.35 -0.97 -15.05
CA TYR A 159 -7.33 0.11 -16.04
C TYR A 159 -8.44 -0.03 -17.08
N SER A 160 -8.79 -1.25 -17.49
CA SER A 160 -9.89 -1.48 -18.43
C SER A 160 -11.24 -1.10 -17.82
N ILE A 161 -11.43 -1.30 -16.51
CA ILE A 161 -12.61 -0.80 -15.77
C ILE A 161 -12.65 0.73 -15.84
N TYR A 162 -11.53 1.39 -15.51
CA TYR A 162 -11.38 2.85 -15.61
C TYR A 162 -11.74 3.36 -17.02
N ALA A 163 -11.09 2.82 -18.05
CA ALA A 163 -11.27 3.23 -19.44
C ALA A 163 -12.72 3.06 -19.89
N SER A 164 -13.38 1.96 -19.51
CA SER A 164 -14.77 1.71 -19.87
C SER A 164 -15.75 2.71 -19.27
N VAL A 165 -15.43 3.26 -18.09
CA VAL A 165 -16.34 4.16 -17.36
C VAL A 165 -16.03 5.64 -17.62
N ARG A 166 -14.77 5.99 -17.89
CA ARG A 166 -14.31 7.38 -18.04
C ARG A 166 -13.93 7.78 -19.46
N GLN A 167 -13.41 6.87 -20.29
CA GLN A 167 -12.95 7.21 -21.63
C GLN A 167 -14.08 7.05 -22.65
N SER A 168 -14.06 7.89 -23.69
CA SER A 168 -15.06 7.86 -24.76
C SER A 168 -14.72 6.78 -25.79
N PRO A 169 -15.67 5.93 -26.22
CA PRO A 169 -17.08 5.89 -25.79
C PRO A 169 -17.28 5.22 -24.42
N VAL A 170 -18.07 5.85 -23.55
CA VAL A 170 -18.38 5.33 -22.21
C VAL A 170 -19.28 4.10 -22.31
N ASN A 171 -18.89 3.02 -21.62
CA ASN A 171 -19.61 1.76 -21.55
C ASN A 171 -19.70 1.24 -20.10
N PHE A 172 -20.68 1.74 -19.35
CA PHE A 172 -20.94 1.33 -17.96
C PHE A 172 -21.24 -0.17 -17.84
N ALA A 173 -21.89 -0.79 -18.82
CA ALA A 173 -22.20 -2.22 -18.78
C ALA A 173 -20.92 -3.07 -18.80
N LEU A 174 -19.99 -2.75 -19.70
CA LEU A 174 -18.67 -3.41 -19.76
C LEU A 174 -17.88 -3.17 -18.48
N GLY A 175 -17.83 -1.92 -17.98
CA GLY A 175 -17.18 -1.58 -16.72
C GLY A 175 -17.73 -2.37 -15.53
N GLY A 176 -19.05 -2.60 -15.48
CA GLY A 176 -19.69 -3.41 -14.45
C GLY A 176 -19.34 -4.89 -14.54
N VAL A 177 -19.33 -5.46 -15.75
CA VAL A 177 -18.93 -6.87 -15.97
C VAL A 177 -17.47 -7.09 -15.59
N LEU A 178 -16.56 -6.20 -16.01
CA LEU A 178 -15.15 -6.28 -15.63
C LEU A 178 -14.95 -6.14 -14.11
N SER A 179 -15.71 -5.24 -13.47
CA SER A 179 -15.70 -5.08 -12.01
C SER A 179 -16.15 -6.36 -11.30
N LEU A 180 -17.19 -7.02 -11.80
CA LEU A 180 -17.66 -8.31 -11.27
C LEU A 180 -16.60 -9.41 -11.42
N TYR A 181 -15.95 -9.50 -12.59
CA TYR A 181 -14.85 -10.46 -12.79
C TYR A 181 -13.70 -10.21 -11.82
N LEU A 182 -13.30 -8.96 -11.63
CA LEU A 182 -12.22 -8.61 -10.72
C LEU A 182 -12.58 -9.00 -9.26
N VAL A 183 -13.81 -8.72 -8.82
CA VAL A 183 -14.29 -9.14 -7.48
C VAL A 183 -14.28 -10.65 -7.32
N ILE A 184 -14.75 -11.40 -8.32
CA ILE A 184 -14.77 -12.88 -8.26
C ILE A 184 -13.34 -13.42 -8.16
N ILE A 185 -12.41 -12.91 -8.97
CA ILE A 185 -11.01 -13.35 -8.96
C ILE A 185 -10.38 -13.08 -7.59
N VAL A 186 -10.57 -11.89 -7.02
CA VAL A 186 -10.00 -11.56 -5.71
C VAL A 186 -10.67 -12.35 -4.59
N ALA A 187 -11.99 -12.57 -4.65
CA ALA A 187 -12.71 -13.40 -3.69
C ALA A 187 -12.20 -14.85 -3.69
N ILE A 188 -11.94 -15.44 -4.87
CA ILE A 188 -11.33 -16.77 -4.99
C ILE A 188 -9.91 -16.77 -4.39
N ALA A 189 -9.11 -15.74 -4.68
CA ALA A 189 -7.75 -15.62 -4.15
C ALA A 189 -7.74 -15.58 -2.61
N ILE A 190 -8.62 -14.76 -2.02
CA ILE A 190 -8.76 -14.65 -0.56
C ILE A 190 -9.36 -15.92 0.04
N PHE A 191 -10.29 -16.58 -0.64
CA PHE A 191 -10.79 -17.88 -0.19
C PHE A 191 -9.66 -18.91 -0.12
N ILE A 192 -8.81 -18.99 -1.14
CA ILE A 192 -7.61 -19.84 -1.15
C ILE A 192 -6.67 -19.44 -0.01
N TYR A 193 -6.44 -18.15 0.21
CA TYR A 193 -5.62 -17.63 1.32
C TYR A 193 -6.09 -18.15 2.68
N LEU A 194 -7.38 -17.98 2.97
CA LEU A 194 -7.97 -18.37 4.24
C LEU A 194 -7.93 -19.89 4.43
N ARG A 195 -8.01 -20.68 3.36
CA ARG A 195 -7.89 -22.15 3.43
C ARG A 195 -6.46 -22.60 3.74
N ILE A 196 -5.46 -21.99 3.11
CA ILE A 196 -4.03 -22.28 3.37
C ILE A 196 -3.66 -21.91 4.81
N LEU A 197 -4.15 -20.78 5.31
CA LEU A 197 -3.96 -20.36 6.71
C LEU A 197 -4.59 -21.34 7.71
N ARG A 198 -5.76 -21.92 7.38
CA ARG A 198 -6.42 -22.88 8.27
C ARG A 198 -5.76 -24.26 8.27
N SER A 199 -5.14 -24.67 7.16
CA SER A 199 -4.50 -25.99 7.04
C SER A 199 -3.09 -26.03 7.63
N SER A 200 -2.45 -24.87 7.81
CA SER A 200 -1.16 -24.78 8.47
C SER A 200 -1.41 -24.63 9.98
N SER A 201 -1.17 -25.70 10.73
CA SER A 201 -1.04 -25.60 12.18
C SER A 201 0.14 -24.68 12.49
N PHE A 202 -0.12 -23.38 12.64
CA PHE A 202 0.85 -22.34 13.02
C PHE A 202 1.31 -22.48 14.49
N SER A 203 1.55 -23.72 14.93
CA SER A 203 2.12 -24.06 16.22
C SER A 203 3.65 -24.04 16.15
N PHE A 204 4.23 -22.88 15.86
CA PHE A 204 5.68 -22.66 16.03
C PHE A 204 5.98 -21.56 17.07
N LEU A 205 4.95 -21.11 17.79
CA LEU A 205 5.00 -20.09 18.85
C LEU A 205 5.58 -20.58 20.19
N SER A 206 5.98 -21.84 20.35
CA SER A 206 6.29 -22.41 21.69
C SER A 206 7.76 -22.79 21.95
N GLY A 207 8.73 -22.38 21.14
CA GLY A 207 10.14 -22.68 21.36
C GLY A 207 10.96 -21.42 21.62
N SER A 208 11.67 -21.36 22.75
CA SER A 208 12.54 -20.27 23.19
C SER A 208 13.22 -19.49 22.06
N SER A 209 13.10 -18.16 22.11
CA SER A 209 13.72 -17.24 21.17
C SER A 209 15.24 -17.19 21.35
N VAL A 210 15.98 -17.92 20.52
CA VAL A 210 17.42 -17.65 20.33
C VAL A 210 17.55 -16.71 19.13
N GLN A 211 18.16 -15.54 19.33
CA GLN A 211 18.45 -14.63 18.23
C GLN A 211 19.33 -15.34 17.20
N ASN A 212 18.92 -15.28 15.93
CA ASN A 212 19.71 -15.83 14.84
C ASN A 212 21.02 -15.02 14.73
N THR A 213 22.17 -15.68 14.93
CA THR A 213 23.46 -15.03 14.76
C THR A 213 23.73 -14.89 13.27
N LYS A 214 23.79 -13.65 12.79
CA LYS A 214 24.09 -13.39 11.40
C LYS A 214 25.51 -13.87 11.11
N ARG A 215 25.70 -14.55 9.98
CA ARG A 215 27.02 -15.10 9.61
C ARG A 215 27.75 -14.13 8.69
N GLN A 216 29.01 -13.86 9.02
CA GLN A 216 29.92 -13.22 8.07
C GLN A 216 30.14 -14.14 6.87
N SER A 217 30.22 -13.56 5.68
CA SER A 217 30.40 -14.30 4.44
C SER A 217 31.59 -13.76 3.68
N ARG A 218 32.37 -14.66 3.08
CA ARG A 218 33.51 -14.29 2.21
C ARG A 218 33.09 -13.46 0.99
N ILE A 219 31.82 -13.51 0.60
CA ILE A 219 31.23 -12.75 -0.52
C ILE A 219 30.36 -11.58 -0.04
N SER A 220 30.64 -11.00 1.12
CA SER A 220 29.90 -9.85 1.67
C SER A 220 29.85 -8.64 0.71
N GLY A 221 30.88 -8.46 -0.11
CA GLY A 221 30.90 -7.45 -1.17
C GLY A 221 29.80 -7.64 -2.22
N LEU A 222 29.52 -8.89 -2.62
CA LEU A 222 28.45 -9.19 -3.58
C LEU A 222 27.07 -8.89 -2.98
N TYR A 223 26.82 -9.24 -1.72
CA TYR A 223 25.55 -8.89 -1.06
C TYR A 223 25.38 -7.37 -0.91
N SER A 224 26.48 -6.65 -0.66
CA SER A 224 26.47 -5.19 -0.61
C SER A 224 26.12 -4.61 -1.99
N LEU A 225 26.68 -5.15 -3.07
CA LEU A 225 26.34 -4.77 -4.44
C LEU A 225 24.88 -5.07 -4.78
N ILE A 226 24.37 -6.26 -4.44
CA ILE A 226 22.96 -6.63 -4.62
C ILE A 226 22.04 -5.64 -3.89
N SER A 227 22.39 -5.26 -2.65
CA SER A 227 21.62 -4.28 -1.88
C SER A 227 21.59 -2.90 -2.55
N ILE A 228 22.73 -2.43 -3.03
CA ILE A 228 22.84 -1.14 -3.74
C ILE A 228 22.06 -1.18 -5.05
N VAL A 229 22.23 -2.24 -5.85
CA VAL A 229 21.53 -2.40 -7.13
C VAL A 229 20.02 -2.49 -6.90
N ALA A 230 19.56 -3.26 -5.92
CA ALA A 230 18.14 -3.32 -5.57
C ALA A 230 17.59 -1.94 -5.16
N PHE A 231 18.34 -1.20 -4.35
CA PHE A 231 17.95 0.16 -3.95
C PHE A 231 17.89 1.12 -5.15
N ILE A 232 18.91 1.13 -6.00
CA ILE A 232 18.98 1.99 -7.18
C ILE A 232 17.86 1.62 -8.16
N VAL A 233 17.71 0.35 -8.50
CA VAL A 233 16.70 -0.07 -9.48
C VAL A 233 15.31 0.23 -8.96
N THR A 234 15.01 -0.09 -7.71
CA THR A 234 13.62 0.05 -7.23
C THR A 234 13.24 1.47 -6.85
N LEU A 235 14.15 2.26 -6.27
CA LEU A 235 13.85 3.61 -5.79
C LEU A 235 14.71 4.67 -6.46
N GLY A 236 16.01 4.42 -6.62
CA GLY A 236 16.93 5.40 -7.19
C GLY A 236 16.54 5.86 -8.60
N ILE A 237 16.19 4.91 -9.48
CA ILE A 237 15.75 5.20 -10.85
C ILE A 237 14.42 5.95 -10.85
N PRO A 238 13.30 5.43 -10.30
CA PRO A 238 12.02 6.13 -10.42
C PRO A 238 12.00 7.46 -9.65
N ILE A 239 12.45 7.49 -8.39
CA ILE A 239 12.45 8.75 -7.61
C ILE A 239 13.48 9.72 -8.16
N GLY A 240 14.67 9.26 -8.54
CA GLY A 240 15.71 10.11 -9.14
C GLY A 240 15.27 10.71 -10.47
N SER A 241 14.56 9.93 -11.30
CA SER A 241 14.01 10.43 -12.56
C SER A 241 12.91 11.45 -12.32
N SER A 242 11.97 11.17 -11.40
CA SER A 242 10.94 12.15 -11.03
C SER A 242 11.53 13.44 -10.47
N LEU A 243 12.56 13.32 -9.62
CA LEU A 243 13.25 14.48 -9.05
C LEU A 243 13.95 15.30 -10.14
N GLN A 244 14.67 14.64 -11.05
CA GLN A 244 15.30 15.30 -12.18
C GLN A 244 14.28 16.06 -13.02
N VAL A 245 13.18 15.40 -13.41
CA VAL A 245 12.15 16.02 -14.27
C VAL A 245 11.44 17.17 -13.55
N SER A 246 11.17 17.04 -12.25
CA SER A 246 10.55 18.12 -11.46
C SER A 246 11.42 19.37 -11.32
N LEU A 247 12.74 19.22 -11.52
CA LEU A 247 13.72 20.30 -11.49
C LEU A 247 14.12 20.77 -12.89
N SER A 248 13.57 20.18 -13.96
CA SER A 248 13.90 20.53 -15.34
C SER A 248 12.83 21.42 -15.98
N GLU A 249 13.21 22.48 -16.68
CA GLU A 249 12.27 23.28 -17.48
C GLU A 249 11.69 22.44 -18.62
N ARG A 250 12.57 21.73 -19.35
CA ARG A 250 12.19 20.86 -20.46
C ARG A 250 12.77 19.47 -20.26
N LEU A 251 11.92 18.46 -20.38
CA LEU A 251 12.33 17.06 -20.28
C LEU A 251 13.41 16.71 -21.34
N ALA A 252 13.27 17.25 -22.55
CA ALA A 252 14.14 16.96 -23.70
C ALA A 252 15.58 17.48 -23.56
N ASP A 253 15.81 18.53 -22.77
CA ASP A 253 17.13 19.19 -22.66
C ASP A 253 18.05 18.54 -21.61
N GLY A 254 17.56 17.47 -20.95
CA GLY A 254 18.34 16.67 -20.00
C GLY A 254 18.76 17.42 -18.73
N PHE A 255 19.69 16.83 -17.96
CA PHE A 255 20.18 17.45 -16.73
C PHE A 255 21.36 18.40 -17.02
N THR A 256 21.03 19.67 -17.28
CA THR A 256 22.02 20.75 -17.44
C THR A 256 21.71 21.90 -16.49
N ILE A 257 22.74 22.64 -16.06
CA ILE A 257 22.57 23.76 -15.13
C ILE A 257 21.60 24.82 -15.69
N SER A 258 21.63 25.04 -17.01
CA SER A 258 20.73 25.96 -17.71
C SER A 258 19.28 25.50 -17.78
N ASN A 259 19.00 24.21 -17.56
CA ASN A 259 17.65 23.63 -17.58
C ASN A 259 17.08 23.47 -16.15
N LEU A 260 17.83 23.86 -15.11
CA LEU A 260 17.36 23.75 -13.73
C LEU A 260 16.38 24.86 -13.38
N THR A 261 15.22 24.48 -12.84
CA THR A 261 14.18 25.42 -12.41
C THR A 261 13.47 24.95 -11.15
N LEU A 262 12.92 25.92 -10.42
CA LEU A 262 11.98 25.68 -9.32
C LEU A 262 10.57 26.20 -9.66
N ALA A 263 10.35 26.69 -10.88
CA ALA A 263 9.08 27.28 -11.31
C ALA A 263 7.90 26.31 -11.13
N HIS A 264 8.10 25.01 -11.40
CA HIS A 264 7.08 23.98 -11.19
C HIS A 264 6.62 23.91 -9.72
N TYR A 265 7.53 24.05 -8.77
CA TYR A 265 7.21 24.05 -7.33
C TYR A 265 6.56 25.36 -6.90
N GLU A 266 7.00 26.50 -7.44
CA GLU A 266 6.40 27.80 -7.18
C GLU A 266 4.95 27.84 -7.66
N GLN A 267 4.69 27.41 -8.90
CA GLN A 267 3.35 27.29 -9.48
C GLN A 267 2.50 26.27 -8.71
N ALA A 268 3.07 25.14 -8.32
CA ALA A 268 2.39 24.10 -7.56
C ALA A 268 1.90 24.61 -6.19
N LEU A 269 2.71 25.46 -5.54
CA LEU A 269 2.45 26.00 -4.21
C LEU A 269 1.77 27.38 -4.23
N GLU A 270 1.52 27.94 -5.41
CA GLU A 270 0.83 29.21 -5.57
C GLU A 270 -0.60 29.13 -5.01
N MET A 271 -1.00 30.16 -4.26
CA MET A 271 -2.33 30.20 -3.66
C MET A 271 -3.40 30.29 -4.76
N GLY A 272 -4.25 29.27 -4.83
CA GLY A 272 -5.32 29.19 -5.83
C GLY A 272 -4.98 28.32 -7.04
N SER A 273 -3.75 27.78 -7.14
CA SER A 273 -3.45 26.76 -8.15
C SER A 273 -4.31 25.50 -7.93
N ASN A 274 -4.62 24.79 -9.01
CA ASN A 274 -5.37 23.54 -8.95
C ASN A 274 -4.67 22.50 -8.07
N LEU A 275 -3.34 22.46 -8.09
CA LEU A 275 -2.56 21.52 -7.29
C LEU A 275 -2.62 21.86 -5.79
N MET A 276 -2.53 23.15 -5.43
CA MET A 276 -2.73 23.58 -4.04
C MET A 276 -4.16 23.31 -3.55
N ASN A 277 -5.17 23.56 -4.41
CA ASN A 277 -6.55 23.17 -4.13
C ASN A 277 -6.68 21.65 -3.95
N GLY A 278 -6.02 20.86 -4.81
CA GLY A 278 -5.94 19.41 -4.74
C GLY A 278 -5.33 18.90 -3.44
N ILE A 279 -4.20 19.49 -3.00
CA ILE A 279 -3.56 19.18 -1.71
C ILE A 279 -4.54 19.46 -0.58
N ARG A 280 -5.14 20.65 -0.54
CA ARG A 280 -6.09 21.06 0.50
C ARG A 280 -7.27 20.09 0.56
N ASN A 281 -7.90 19.84 -0.58
CA ASN A 281 -9.10 19.00 -0.69
C ASN A 281 -8.78 17.54 -0.31
N SER A 282 -7.68 16.97 -0.79
CA SER A 282 -7.25 15.61 -0.44
C SER A 282 -6.93 15.47 1.05
N VAL A 283 -6.26 16.45 1.66
CA VAL A 283 -5.98 16.42 3.11
C VAL A 283 -7.27 16.52 3.93
N ILE A 284 -8.20 17.42 3.55
CA ILE A 284 -9.50 17.55 4.24
C ILE A 284 -10.28 16.23 4.15
N ILE A 285 -10.38 15.64 2.96
CA ILE A 285 -11.06 14.35 2.77
C ILE A 285 -10.39 13.27 3.62
N ALA A 286 -9.05 13.16 3.57
CA ALA A 286 -8.32 12.15 4.31
C ALA A 286 -8.48 12.30 5.83
N VAL A 287 -8.54 13.53 6.36
CA VAL A 287 -8.82 13.77 7.78
C VAL A 287 -10.24 13.32 8.15
N VAL A 288 -11.25 13.67 7.34
CA VAL A 288 -12.64 13.26 7.61
C VAL A 288 -12.77 11.73 7.52
N VAL A 289 -12.18 11.10 6.50
CA VAL A 289 -12.12 9.64 6.36
C VAL A 289 -11.43 9.02 7.57
N ALA A 290 -10.29 9.53 8.00
CA ALA A 290 -9.56 9.00 9.15
C ALA A 290 -10.36 9.11 10.45
N LEU A 291 -11.05 10.23 10.69
CA LEU A 291 -11.91 10.41 11.86
C LEU A 291 -13.06 9.40 11.88
N LEU A 292 -13.82 9.33 10.78
CA LEU A 292 -14.99 8.45 10.67
C LEU A 292 -14.59 6.99 10.73
N THR A 293 -13.57 6.59 9.97
CA THR A 293 -13.07 5.22 9.91
C THR A 293 -12.54 4.76 11.26
N THR A 294 -11.79 5.61 11.98
CA THR A 294 -11.25 5.26 13.29
C THR A 294 -12.36 5.11 14.32
N LEU A 295 -13.38 5.98 14.28
CA LEU A 295 -14.53 5.92 15.17
C LEU A 295 -15.37 4.66 14.91
N LEU A 296 -15.77 4.44 13.66
CA LEU A 296 -16.55 3.27 13.25
C LEU A 296 -15.77 1.97 13.49
N GLY A 297 -14.48 1.97 13.18
CA GLY A 297 -13.58 0.86 13.43
C GLY A 297 -13.52 0.51 14.92
N LEU A 298 -13.46 1.52 15.80
CA LEU A 298 -13.39 1.29 17.24
C LEU A 298 -14.70 0.69 17.76
N MET A 299 -15.84 1.18 17.24
CA MET A 299 -17.15 0.64 17.58
C MET A 299 -17.28 -0.83 17.15
N MET A 300 -16.87 -1.15 15.92
CA MET A 300 -16.87 -2.53 15.42
C MET A 300 -15.93 -3.42 16.23
N ALA A 301 -14.71 -2.95 16.51
CA ALA A 301 -13.73 -3.70 17.27
C ALA A 301 -14.20 -3.98 18.71
N ILE A 302 -14.75 -2.99 19.42
CA ILE A 302 -15.33 -3.18 20.76
C ILE A 302 -16.49 -4.18 20.71
N SER A 303 -17.38 -4.06 19.72
CA SER A 303 -18.51 -4.99 19.55
C SER A 303 -18.02 -6.42 19.35
N MET A 304 -17.06 -6.63 18.46
CA MET A 304 -16.53 -7.94 18.11
C MET A 304 -15.67 -8.56 19.23
N THR A 305 -15.07 -7.75 20.12
CA THR A 305 -14.24 -8.24 21.23
C THR A 305 -15.01 -8.47 22.52
N PHE A 306 -15.94 -7.59 22.90
CA PHE A 306 -16.55 -7.58 24.24
C PHE A 306 -18.07 -7.85 24.25
N THR A 307 -18.69 -8.13 23.11
CA THR A 307 -20.13 -8.42 23.04
C THR A 307 -20.40 -9.73 22.30
N ASN A 308 -21.49 -10.40 22.67
CA ASN A 308 -21.99 -11.61 22.00
C ASN A 308 -23.14 -11.29 21.03
N PHE A 309 -23.08 -10.13 20.35
CA PHE A 309 -24.12 -9.70 19.42
C PHE A 309 -24.13 -10.55 18.14
N ALA A 310 -25.31 -11.03 17.74
CA ALA A 310 -25.46 -11.87 16.55
C ALA A 310 -24.93 -11.22 15.26
N GLY A 311 -25.03 -9.90 15.15
CA GLY A 311 -24.51 -9.15 14.00
C GLY A 311 -22.99 -9.01 13.95
N ASN A 312 -22.23 -9.44 14.98
CA ASN A 312 -20.77 -9.44 14.93
C ASN A 312 -20.24 -10.27 13.75
N LYS A 313 -20.91 -11.36 13.39
CA LYS A 313 -20.57 -12.16 12.20
C LYS A 313 -20.76 -11.38 10.91
N LEU A 314 -21.81 -10.56 10.82
CA LEU A 314 -22.08 -9.72 9.66
C LEU A 314 -21.06 -8.57 9.57
N LEU A 315 -20.70 -7.96 10.71
CA LEU A 315 -19.66 -6.93 10.78
C LEU A 315 -18.29 -7.46 10.35
N ASP A 316 -17.92 -8.65 10.82
CA ASP A 316 -16.67 -9.33 10.42
C ASP A 316 -16.66 -9.66 8.92
N LEU A 317 -17.77 -10.18 8.40
CA LEU A 317 -17.94 -10.49 6.97
C LEU A 317 -17.86 -9.21 6.13
N ALA A 318 -18.58 -8.15 6.50
CA ALA A 318 -18.59 -6.88 5.78
C ALA A 318 -17.19 -6.24 5.76
N GLY A 319 -16.48 -6.24 6.89
CA GLY A 319 -15.10 -5.76 6.97
C GLY A 319 -14.14 -6.60 6.11
N THR A 320 -14.32 -7.91 6.10
CA THR A 320 -13.50 -8.81 5.27
C THR A 320 -13.77 -8.65 3.78
N VAL A 321 -15.03 -8.49 3.39
CA VAL A 321 -15.42 -8.25 1.99
C VAL A 321 -14.90 -6.89 1.53
N SER A 322 -14.98 -5.84 2.34
CA SER A 322 -14.46 -4.53 1.94
C SER A 322 -12.95 -4.53 1.66
N LEU A 323 -12.19 -5.32 2.43
CA LEU A 323 -10.75 -5.53 2.18
C LEU A 323 -10.48 -6.27 0.85
N ALA A 324 -11.41 -7.11 0.43
CA ALA A 324 -11.30 -7.90 -0.80
C ALA A 324 -11.62 -7.10 -2.06
N VAL A 325 -12.34 -5.99 -1.95
CA VAL A 325 -12.78 -5.22 -3.12
C VAL A 325 -11.72 -4.18 -3.46
N PRO A 326 -11.10 -4.22 -4.66
CA PRO A 326 -10.17 -3.19 -5.08
C PRO A 326 -10.83 -1.81 -5.13
N GLY A 327 -10.06 -0.75 -4.84
CA GLY A 327 -10.59 0.62 -4.76
C GLY A 327 -11.33 1.07 -6.03
N ILE A 328 -10.85 0.68 -7.21
CA ILE A 328 -11.51 1.00 -8.49
C ILE A 328 -12.90 0.34 -8.61
N VAL A 329 -13.04 -0.90 -8.14
CA VAL A 329 -14.32 -1.63 -8.18
C VAL A 329 -15.28 -1.06 -7.15
N LEU A 330 -14.76 -0.76 -5.96
CA LEU A 330 -15.51 -0.10 -4.91
C LEU A 330 -16.09 1.21 -5.44
N ALA A 331 -15.26 2.03 -6.10
CA ALA A 331 -15.69 3.29 -6.71
C ALA A 331 -16.77 3.09 -7.80
N VAL A 332 -16.60 2.14 -8.73
CA VAL A 332 -17.65 1.82 -9.72
C VAL A 332 -18.95 1.36 -9.05
N GLY A 333 -18.86 0.58 -7.98
CA GLY A 333 -20.01 0.18 -7.16
C GLY A 333 -20.73 1.40 -6.57
N TYR A 334 -19.99 2.39 -6.05
CA TYR A 334 -20.57 3.65 -5.60
C TYR A 334 -21.26 4.40 -6.75
N ILE A 335 -20.67 4.48 -7.95
CA ILE A 335 -21.33 5.09 -9.12
C ILE A 335 -22.67 4.40 -9.39
N PHE A 336 -22.69 3.07 -9.45
CA PHE A 336 -23.91 2.33 -9.79
C PHE A 336 -25.01 2.40 -8.75
N VAL A 337 -24.65 2.46 -7.46
CA VAL A 337 -25.63 2.61 -6.38
C VAL A 337 -26.18 4.03 -6.37
N TRP A 338 -25.29 5.04 -6.42
CA TRP A 338 -25.68 6.44 -6.23
C TRP A 338 -26.25 7.11 -7.46
N ASN A 339 -26.08 6.54 -8.65
CA ASN A 339 -26.69 7.02 -9.90
C ASN A 339 -28.07 6.36 -10.18
N GLN A 340 -28.68 5.67 -9.21
CA GLN A 340 -29.99 5.02 -9.41
C GLN A 340 -31.14 6.04 -9.43
N PRO A 341 -32.11 5.94 -10.37
CA PRO A 341 -33.27 6.83 -10.41
C PRO A 341 -34.11 6.83 -9.13
N ALA A 342 -34.13 5.72 -8.40
CA ALA A 342 -34.84 5.57 -7.13
C ALA A 342 -34.28 6.45 -6.00
N LEU A 343 -32.98 6.79 -6.03
CA LEU A 343 -32.37 7.67 -5.04
C LEU A 343 -32.60 9.15 -5.39
N ASN A 344 -32.66 9.46 -6.69
CA ASN A 344 -32.98 10.81 -7.15
C ASN A 344 -34.44 11.20 -6.79
N THR A 345 -35.37 10.25 -6.85
CA THR A 345 -36.78 10.49 -6.45
C THR A 345 -36.97 10.84 -4.97
N ILE A 346 -36.01 10.52 -4.11
CA ILE A 346 -36.00 10.90 -2.68
C ILE A 346 -35.03 12.07 -2.39
N ASN A 347 -34.58 12.80 -3.42
CA ASN A 347 -33.61 13.90 -3.35
C ASN A 347 -32.28 13.52 -2.68
N LEU A 348 -31.87 12.25 -2.79
CA LEU A 348 -30.62 11.74 -2.22
C LEU A 348 -29.61 11.48 -3.34
N ASP A 349 -29.23 12.56 -4.05
CA ASP A 349 -28.22 12.52 -5.11
C ASP A 349 -26.84 12.90 -4.56
N LEU A 350 -26.05 11.88 -4.24
CA LEU A 350 -24.66 12.06 -3.81
C LEU A 350 -23.69 11.98 -4.99
N TYR A 351 -24.13 11.50 -6.15
CA TYR A 351 -23.25 11.39 -7.30
C TYR A 351 -22.83 12.78 -7.78
N GLY A 352 -21.54 12.94 -8.13
CA GLY A 352 -20.98 14.25 -8.43
C GLY A 352 -20.78 15.16 -7.21
N THR A 353 -20.85 14.64 -5.98
CA THR A 353 -20.48 15.41 -4.78
C THR A 353 -19.21 14.86 -4.12
N PRO A 354 -18.38 15.71 -3.48
CA PRO A 354 -17.19 15.25 -2.76
C PRO A 354 -17.49 14.30 -1.59
N VAL A 355 -18.75 14.23 -1.13
CA VAL A 355 -19.17 13.35 -0.03
C VAL A 355 -18.96 11.87 -0.39
N LEU A 356 -19.11 11.50 -1.67
CA LEU A 356 -18.84 10.12 -2.10
C LEU A 356 -17.38 9.72 -1.95
N LEU A 357 -16.43 10.65 -2.07
CA LEU A 357 -15.01 10.39 -1.81
C LEU A 357 -14.81 9.99 -0.35
N VAL A 358 -15.52 10.64 0.57
CA VAL A 358 -15.47 10.30 1.99
C VAL A 358 -16.06 8.91 2.24
N PHE A 359 -17.26 8.60 1.72
CA PHE A 359 -17.85 7.27 1.94
C PHE A 359 -17.05 6.14 1.32
N SER A 360 -16.55 6.35 0.09
CA SER A 360 -15.65 5.41 -0.58
C SER A 360 -14.38 5.18 0.24
N GLY A 361 -13.71 6.26 0.68
CA GLY A 361 -12.52 6.19 1.51
C GLY A 361 -12.75 5.49 2.85
N VAL A 362 -13.90 5.74 3.50
CA VAL A 362 -14.28 5.06 4.76
C VAL A 362 -14.43 3.57 4.52
N ALA A 363 -15.15 3.15 3.48
CA ALA A 363 -15.34 1.74 3.17
C ALA A 363 -14.01 1.03 2.87
N ALA A 364 -13.13 1.67 2.10
CA ALA A 364 -11.80 1.12 1.78
C ALA A 364 -10.89 1.00 3.01
N ALA A 365 -10.92 1.98 3.92
CA ALA A 365 -10.00 2.04 5.06
C ALA A 365 -10.51 1.35 6.35
N LEU A 366 -11.82 1.08 6.46
CA LEU A 366 -12.44 0.48 7.65
C LEU A 366 -11.78 -0.82 8.12
N PRO A 367 -11.44 -1.79 7.24
CA PRO A 367 -10.83 -3.05 7.66
C PRO A 367 -9.47 -2.84 8.33
N ILE A 368 -8.71 -1.83 7.88
CA ILE A 368 -7.39 -1.50 8.44
C ILE A 368 -7.54 -0.98 9.88
N ALA A 369 -8.46 -0.03 10.09
CA ALA A 369 -8.71 0.53 11.42
C ALA A 369 -9.21 -0.53 12.42
N VAL A 370 -10.19 -1.35 12.01
CA VAL A 370 -10.76 -2.42 12.84
C VAL A 370 -9.66 -3.38 13.30
N ARG A 371 -8.81 -3.87 12.38
CA ARG A 371 -7.74 -4.83 12.71
C ARG A 371 -6.70 -4.26 13.68
N LEU A 372 -6.26 -3.02 13.46
CA LEU A 372 -5.30 -2.35 14.34
C LEU A 372 -5.87 -2.18 15.77
N GLN A 373 -7.13 -1.80 15.87
CA GLN A 373 -7.79 -1.57 17.17
C GLN A 373 -8.17 -2.87 17.87
N MET A 374 -8.66 -3.87 17.14
CA MET A 374 -8.92 -5.22 17.67
C MET A 374 -7.66 -5.85 18.27
N GLY A 375 -6.50 -5.68 17.62
CA GLY A 375 -5.22 -6.18 18.12
C GLY A 375 -4.87 -5.63 19.51
N ALA A 376 -5.17 -4.36 19.77
CA ALA A 376 -4.96 -3.73 21.07
C ALA A 376 -6.05 -4.08 22.10
N LEU A 377 -7.32 -4.12 21.68
CA LEU A 377 -8.44 -4.51 22.55
C LEU A 377 -8.32 -5.95 23.03
N GLY A 378 -7.81 -6.87 22.19
CA GLY A 378 -7.56 -8.26 22.56
C GLY A 378 -6.48 -8.44 23.65
N GLN A 379 -5.67 -7.41 23.93
CA GLN A 379 -4.71 -7.42 25.04
C GLN A 379 -5.33 -6.93 26.35
N VAL A 380 -6.51 -6.31 26.31
CA VAL A 380 -7.22 -5.82 27.49
C VAL A 380 -8.01 -6.97 28.11
N SER A 381 -7.77 -7.23 29.40
CA SER A 381 -8.46 -8.29 30.12
C SER A 381 -9.98 -8.03 30.20
N GLU A 382 -10.78 -9.01 29.78
CA GLU A 382 -12.24 -8.98 29.87
C GLU A 382 -12.73 -8.73 31.31
N TYR A 383 -11.99 -9.24 32.31
CA TYR A 383 -12.32 -9.05 33.73
C TYR A 383 -12.42 -7.58 34.14
N LEU A 384 -11.63 -6.68 33.55
CA LEU A 384 -11.70 -5.25 33.85
C LEU A 384 -13.04 -4.64 33.44
N VAL A 385 -13.56 -5.06 32.28
CA VAL A 385 -14.83 -4.57 31.73
C VAL A 385 -16.00 -5.17 32.49
N THR A 386 -15.92 -6.47 32.83
CA THR A 386 -16.97 -7.19 33.57
C THR A 386 -17.04 -6.76 35.03
N ALA A 387 -15.92 -6.51 35.71
CA ALA A 387 -15.94 -5.97 37.07
C ALA A 387 -16.59 -4.58 37.14
N ALA A 388 -16.32 -3.73 36.15
CA ALA A 388 -16.95 -2.42 36.04
C ALA A 388 -18.46 -2.50 35.70
N SER A 389 -18.91 -3.53 34.97
CA SER A 389 -20.33 -3.71 34.69
C SER A 389 -21.12 -4.15 35.93
N VAL A 390 -20.55 -5.03 36.76
CA VAL A 390 -21.16 -5.50 38.01
C VAL A 390 -21.32 -4.38 39.04
N THR A 391 -20.40 -3.41 39.06
CA THR A 391 -20.51 -2.21 39.92
C THR A 391 -21.51 -1.17 39.41
N GLY A 392 -22.22 -1.43 38.31
CA GLY A 392 -23.24 -0.55 37.75
C GLY A 392 -22.70 0.55 36.84
N VAL A 393 -21.41 0.52 36.47
CA VAL A 393 -20.85 1.51 35.53
C VAL A 393 -21.42 1.26 34.13
N GLY A 394 -22.14 2.23 33.56
CA GLY A 394 -22.74 2.13 32.23
C GLY A 394 -21.73 1.94 31.09
N PHE A 395 -22.18 1.38 29.95
CA PHE A 395 -21.34 1.01 28.81
C PHE A 395 -20.45 2.14 28.27
N PHE A 396 -21.03 3.32 27.99
CA PHE A 396 -20.28 4.47 27.48
C PHE A 396 -19.24 4.98 28.48
N ARG A 397 -19.54 4.91 29.78
CA ARG A 397 -18.60 5.29 30.84
C ARG A 397 -17.43 4.31 30.88
N ARG A 398 -17.68 3.00 30.79
CA ARG A 398 -16.62 1.97 30.68
C ARG A 398 -15.73 2.20 29.45
N ILE A 399 -16.31 2.50 28.29
CA ILE A 399 -15.52 2.84 27.09
C ILE A 399 -14.62 4.04 27.36
N ARG A 400 -15.19 5.13 27.88
CA ARG A 400 -14.44 6.38 28.06
C ARG A 400 -13.39 6.31 29.17
N SER A 401 -13.69 5.67 30.28
CA SER A 401 -12.81 5.69 31.46
C SER A 401 -11.88 4.50 31.59
N ILE A 402 -12.15 3.38 30.88
CA ILE A 402 -11.34 2.16 30.96
C ILE A 402 -10.74 1.84 29.60
N LEU A 403 -11.56 1.63 28.57
CA LEU A 403 -11.07 1.15 27.27
C LEU A 403 -10.25 2.21 26.53
N LEU A 404 -10.80 3.41 26.34
CA LEU A 404 -10.14 4.48 25.57
C LEU A 404 -8.75 4.85 26.12
N PRO A 405 -8.51 5.01 27.43
CA PRO A 405 -7.16 5.24 27.96
C PRO A 405 -6.21 4.07 27.70
N LEU A 406 -6.71 2.83 27.76
CA LEU A 406 -5.89 1.64 27.55
C LEU A 406 -5.52 1.45 26.07
N VAL A 407 -6.46 1.67 25.15
CA VAL A 407 -6.27 1.48 23.70
C VAL A 407 -6.02 2.77 22.91
N GLY A 408 -5.99 3.92 23.58
CA GLY A 408 -5.75 5.24 22.97
C GLY A 408 -4.55 5.30 22.02
N PRO A 409 -3.39 4.69 22.35
CA PRO A 409 -2.26 4.62 21.42
C PRO A 409 -2.62 3.92 20.10
N ALA A 410 -3.36 2.82 20.17
CA ALA A 410 -3.80 2.07 18.99
C ALA A 410 -4.86 2.84 18.19
N VAL A 411 -5.75 3.57 18.85
CA VAL A 411 -6.73 4.46 18.20
C VAL A 411 -6.01 5.55 17.40
N ILE A 412 -4.99 6.18 17.98
CA ILE A 412 -4.21 7.24 17.32
C ILE A 412 -3.36 6.66 16.18
N SER A 413 -2.75 5.50 16.38
CA SER A 413 -2.02 4.81 15.31
C SER A 413 -2.95 4.41 14.14
N ALA A 414 -4.16 3.94 14.42
CA ALA A 414 -5.16 3.66 13.39
C ALA A 414 -5.57 4.93 12.63
N PHE A 415 -5.84 6.03 13.35
CA PHE A 415 -6.14 7.33 12.72
C PHE A 415 -5.03 7.78 11.78
N ALA A 416 -3.78 7.76 12.24
CA ALA A 416 -2.66 8.24 11.45
C ALA A 416 -2.34 7.31 10.26
N ALA A 417 -2.54 6.00 10.41
CA ALA A 417 -2.40 5.03 9.32
C ALA A 417 -3.48 5.24 8.22
N VAL A 418 -4.74 5.41 8.62
CA VAL A 418 -5.84 5.69 7.67
C VAL A 418 -5.61 7.04 6.99
N LEU A 419 -5.23 8.07 7.74
CA LEU A 419 -4.91 9.39 7.18
C LEU A 419 -3.85 9.30 6.09
N ALA A 420 -2.72 8.63 6.37
CA ALA A 420 -1.65 8.46 5.40
C ALA A 420 -2.10 7.68 4.15
N ALA A 421 -2.92 6.65 4.32
CA ALA A 421 -3.44 5.84 3.20
C ALA A 421 -4.47 6.59 2.34
N SER A 422 -5.26 7.50 2.92
CA SER A 422 -6.36 8.18 2.22
C SER A 422 -5.98 9.46 1.50
N VAL A 423 -4.81 10.07 1.79
CA VAL A 423 -4.38 11.31 1.11
C VAL A 423 -4.19 11.13 -0.39
N PHE A 424 -3.70 9.96 -0.80
CA PHE A 424 -3.43 9.61 -2.20
C PHE A 424 -4.29 8.42 -2.66
N ASP A 425 -5.61 8.53 -2.57
CA ASP A 425 -6.54 7.55 -3.17
C ASP A 425 -6.82 7.91 -4.63
N LEU A 426 -5.97 7.44 -5.54
CA LEU A 426 -6.10 7.71 -6.96
C LEU A 426 -7.35 7.03 -7.57
N ALA A 427 -7.65 5.78 -7.21
CA ALA A 427 -8.75 5.03 -7.81
C ALA A 427 -10.13 5.62 -7.44
N GLY A 428 -10.35 5.90 -6.14
CA GLY A 428 -11.56 6.54 -5.68
C GLY A 428 -11.71 7.95 -6.25
N ALA A 429 -10.66 8.77 -6.19
CA ALA A 429 -10.70 10.14 -6.66
C ALA A 429 -10.94 10.23 -8.17
N THR A 430 -10.21 9.47 -8.98
CA THR A 430 -10.40 9.48 -10.45
C THR A 430 -11.76 8.98 -10.90
N MET A 431 -12.45 8.13 -10.13
CA MET A 431 -13.80 7.65 -10.47
C MET A 431 -14.93 8.52 -9.94
N LEU A 432 -14.78 9.09 -8.74
CA LEU A 432 -15.88 9.71 -8.00
C LEU A 432 -15.76 11.23 -7.88
N ALA A 433 -14.56 11.81 -8.05
CA ALA A 433 -14.41 13.25 -7.94
C ALA A 433 -15.23 13.96 -9.05
N PRO A 434 -16.01 14.99 -8.68
CA PRO A 434 -16.70 15.79 -9.66
C PRO A 434 -15.71 16.67 -10.46
N PRO A 435 -16.05 17.07 -11.70
CA PRO A 435 -15.12 17.79 -12.59
C PRO A 435 -14.59 19.12 -12.04
N SER A 436 -15.31 19.77 -11.12
CA SER A 436 -14.92 21.06 -10.52
C SER A 436 -14.24 20.91 -9.16
N PHE A 437 -13.84 19.69 -8.78
CA PHE A 437 -13.26 19.41 -7.47
C PHE A 437 -11.90 18.74 -7.62
N ASP A 438 -10.87 19.57 -7.58
CA ASP A 438 -9.49 19.11 -7.73
C ASP A 438 -9.10 18.28 -6.50
N THR A 439 -8.52 17.11 -6.75
CA THR A 439 -7.87 16.31 -5.72
C THR A 439 -6.44 16.08 -6.15
N LEU A 440 -5.53 16.00 -5.18
CA LEU A 440 -4.10 15.83 -5.43
C LEU A 440 -3.78 14.72 -6.45
N PRO A 441 -4.27 13.48 -6.30
CA PRO A 441 -3.92 12.42 -7.25
C PRO A 441 -4.55 12.63 -8.65
N VAL A 442 -5.74 13.24 -8.74
CA VAL A 442 -6.40 13.50 -10.03
C VAL A 442 -5.70 14.62 -10.78
N GLU A 443 -5.30 15.69 -10.09
CA GLU A 443 -4.60 16.81 -10.73
C GLU A 443 -3.23 16.38 -11.26
N ILE A 444 -2.46 15.61 -10.47
CA ILE A 444 -1.18 15.06 -10.93
C ILE A 444 -1.38 14.20 -12.18
N LEU A 445 -2.41 13.34 -12.20
CA LEU A 445 -2.71 12.52 -13.36
C LEU A 445 -3.12 13.37 -14.57
N ALA A 446 -3.99 14.37 -14.37
CA ALA A 446 -4.49 15.22 -15.45
C ALA A 446 -3.36 16.03 -16.11
N GLU A 447 -2.47 16.63 -15.32
CA GLU A 447 -1.32 17.38 -15.84
C GLU A 447 -0.30 16.47 -16.52
N TYR A 448 -0.15 15.25 -16.01
CA TYR A 448 0.66 14.23 -16.64
C TYR A 448 0.10 13.81 -18.02
N GLU A 449 -1.22 13.61 -18.13
CA GLU A 449 -1.89 13.29 -19.39
C GLU A 449 -1.85 14.45 -20.39
N LYS A 450 -1.81 15.71 -19.92
CA LYS A 450 -1.60 16.91 -20.76
C LYS A 450 -0.17 17.05 -21.30
N GLY A 451 0.78 16.28 -20.78
CA GLY A 451 2.21 16.36 -21.14
C GLY A 451 3.01 17.36 -20.31
N GLU A 452 2.42 17.97 -19.28
CA GLU A 452 3.09 18.89 -18.35
C GLU A 452 3.88 18.09 -17.29
N TYR A 453 4.86 17.32 -17.75
CA TYR A 453 5.58 16.34 -16.93
C TYR A 453 6.35 16.98 -15.75
N GLY A 454 6.93 18.16 -15.94
CA GLY A 454 7.65 18.88 -14.88
C GLY A 454 6.73 19.26 -13.71
N TYR A 455 5.60 19.89 -14.03
CA TYR A 455 4.58 20.27 -13.05
C TYR A 455 3.96 19.05 -12.35
N ALA A 456 3.57 18.02 -13.12
CA ALA A 456 3.00 16.79 -12.57
C ALA A 456 3.96 16.05 -11.63
N THR A 457 5.24 15.92 -12.02
CA THR A 457 6.25 15.26 -11.17
C THR A 457 6.61 16.09 -9.94
N ALA A 458 6.60 17.43 -10.01
CA ALA A 458 6.73 18.29 -8.83
C ALA A 458 5.59 18.04 -7.83
N GLY A 459 4.34 17.97 -8.31
CA GLY A 459 3.18 17.59 -7.48
C GLY A 459 3.32 16.19 -6.87
N ALA A 460 3.80 15.20 -7.64
CA ALA A 460 4.09 13.87 -7.14
C ALA A 460 5.15 13.88 -6.03
N MET A 461 6.24 14.64 -6.18
CA MET A 461 7.27 14.78 -5.15
C MET A 461 6.74 15.46 -3.87
N ILE A 462 5.93 16.51 -4.00
CA ILE A 462 5.25 17.14 -2.86
C ILE A 462 4.38 16.13 -2.12
N SER A 463 3.60 15.33 -2.87
CA SER A 463 2.73 14.31 -2.29
C SER A 463 3.52 13.22 -1.55
N MET A 464 4.67 12.80 -2.09
CA MET A 464 5.54 11.81 -1.47
C MET A 464 6.13 12.34 -0.15
N VAL A 465 6.60 13.60 -0.14
CA VAL A 465 7.08 14.25 1.09
C VAL A 465 5.98 14.37 2.12
N LEU A 466 4.77 14.78 1.71
CA LEU A 466 3.61 14.85 2.60
C LEU A 466 3.29 13.49 3.23
N MET A 467 3.29 12.41 2.44
CA MET A 467 3.04 11.06 2.95
C MET A 467 4.12 10.59 3.92
N ILE A 468 5.41 10.84 3.62
CA ILE A 468 6.51 10.53 4.53
C ILE A 468 6.33 11.26 5.87
N ILE A 469 5.95 12.55 5.84
CA ILE A 469 5.69 13.33 7.05
C ILE A 469 4.53 12.73 7.85
N LEU A 470 3.42 12.36 7.20
CA LEU A 470 2.25 11.76 7.87
C LEU A 470 2.56 10.39 8.48
N VAL A 471 3.33 9.55 7.78
CA VAL A 471 3.76 8.25 8.31
C VAL A 471 4.77 8.42 9.45
N ALA A 472 5.72 9.34 9.33
CA ALA A 472 6.66 9.64 10.41
C ALA A 472 5.93 10.15 11.65
N PHE A 473 4.95 11.04 11.47
CA PHE A 473 4.07 11.50 12.54
C PHE A 473 3.34 10.32 13.21
N SER A 474 2.74 9.41 12.43
CA SER A 474 2.10 8.19 12.92
C SER A 474 3.03 7.37 13.82
N GLN A 475 4.28 7.15 13.38
CA GLN A 475 5.26 6.35 14.11
C GLN A 475 5.75 7.04 15.40
N ILE A 476 5.98 8.36 15.36
CA ILE A 476 6.45 9.12 16.52
C ILE A 476 5.38 9.12 17.61
N VAL A 477 4.12 9.36 17.24
CA VAL A 477 3.01 9.39 18.18
C VAL A 477 2.80 8.01 18.80
N GLY A 478 2.82 6.95 17.99
CA GLY A 478 2.74 5.56 18.49
C GLY A 478 3.86 5.22 19.49
N LYS A 479 5.12 5.57 19.19
CA LYS A 479 6.27 5.29 20.08
C LYS A 479 6.21 6.08 21.40
N ARG A 480 5.82 7.36 21.36
CA ARG A 480 5.73 8.19 22.57
C ARG A 480 4.66 7.68 23.52
N LEU A 481 3.51 7.26 22.99
CA LEU A 481 2.40 6.76 23.77
C LEU A 481 2.66 5.37 24.38
N MET A 482 3.46 4.53 23.71
CA MET A 482 3.88 3.24 24.28
C MET A 482 4.98 3.37 25.35
N ARG A 483 5.78 4.45 25.34
CA ARG A 483 6.83 4.70 26.36
C ARG A 483 6.31 5.29 27.67
N GLN A 484 5.05 5.75 27.73
CA GLN A 484 4.44 6.33 28.93
C GLN A 484 3.71 5.29 29.80
N LYS A 485 3.88 3.99 29.51
CA LYS A 485 3.50 2.86 30.35
C LYS A 485 4.77 2.12 30.74
#